data_AF-A0A258SD30-F1
#
_entry.id   AF-A0A258SD30-F1
#
_cell.length_a   1.000
_cell.length_b   1.000
_cell.length_c   1.000
_cell.angle_alpha   90.00
_cell.angle_beta   90.00
_cell.angle_gamma   90.00
#
_symmetry.space_group_name_H-M   'P 1'
#
loop_
_entity.id
_entity.type
_entity.pdbx_description
1 polymer ?
#
loop_
_entity_poly.entity_id
_entity_poly.type
_entity_poly.pdbx_seq_one_letter_code
_entity_poly.pdbx_strand_id
1 'polypeptide(L)'
;MRRTRAWRQVYRSLEHGFAKKACRDNLVAGFGVDIQDFANAFANLQERRHAADYDPHFKLTKSEVLSDIELAADVIERFESMPISEKRGFAAHALFKSRPA
;
A
#
# COMPACT_ATOMS: atom_id res chain seq x y z
N MET A 1 2.82 3.50 -21.73
CA MET A 1 2.79 4.16 -20.41
C MET A 1 4.07 3.96 -19.58
N ARG A 2 4.60 2.74 -19.42
CA ARG A 2 5.81 2.44 -18.60
C ARG A 2 7.17 2.98 -19.11
N ARG A 3 7.22 3.68 -20.25
CA ARG A 3 8.46 4.16 -20.90
C ARG A 3 8.74 5.66 -20.71
N THR A 4 7.85 6.41 -20.06
CA THR A 4 8.03 7.86 -19.91
C THR A 4 9.04 8.20 -18.80
N ARG A 5 9.68 9.37 -18.90
CA ARG A 5 10.55 9.89 -17.82
C ARG A 5 9.77 10.04 -16.50
N ALA A 6 8.53 10.53 -16.58
CA ALA A 6 7.65 10.68 -15.43
C ALA A 6 7.36 9.34 -14.74
N TRP A 7 7.07 8.27 -15.49
CA TRP A 7 6.85 6.94 -14.92
C TRP A 7 8.08 6.42 -14.17
N ARG A 8 9.28 6.55 -14.77
CA ARG A 8 10.53 6.13 -14.12
C ARG A 8 10.80 6.87 -12.81
N GLN A 9 10.44 8.15 -12.76
CA GLN A 9 10.59 8.96 -11.55
C GLN A 9 9.62 8.50 -10.46
N VAL A 10 8.32 8.36 -10.77
CA VAL A 10 7.30 7.94 -9.81
C VAL A 10 7.55 6.52 -9.30
N TYR A 11 7.94 5.60 -10.19
CA TYR A 11 8.25 4.22 -9.81
C TYR A 11 9.36 4.13 -8.74
N ARG A 12 10.34 5.04 -8.78
CA ARG A 12 11.45 5.07 -7.82
C ARG A 12 11.19 5.96 -6.60
N SER A 13 10.10 6.75 -6.60
CA SER A 13 9.82 7.66 -5.49
C SER A 13 9.08 7.00 -4.34
N LEU A 14 8.56 5.79 -4.52
CA LEU A 14 7.88 5.07 -3.45
C LEU A 14 8.89 4.64 -2.38
N GLU A 15 8.90 5.35 -1.26
CA GLU A 15 9.66 4.98 -0.07
C GLU A 15 8.80 4.10 0.83
N HIS A 16 9.14 2.82 0.95
CA HIS A 16 8.27 1.83 1.60
C HIS A 16 7.98 2.13 3.08
N GLY A 17 8.91 2.71 3.83
CA GLY A 17 8.70 3.07 5.24
C GLY A 17 7.69 4.21 5.38
N PHE A 18 7.88 5.27 4.60
CA PHE A 18 6.93 6.38 4.52
C PHE A 18 5.56 5.94 4.01
N ALA A 19 5.49 5.17 2.93
CA ALA A 19 4.22 4.70 2.36
C ALA A 19 3.42 3.87 3.39
N LYS A 20 4.11 2.98 4.14
CA LYS A 20 3.51 2.26 5.27
C LYS A 20 2.89 3.20 6.30
N LYS A 21 3.66 4.22 6.71
CA LYS A 21 3.22 5.20 7.69
C LYS A 21 2.01 5.98 7.19
N ALA A 22 2.03 6.41 5.91
CA ALA A 22 0.91 7.09 5.28
C ALA A 22 -0.35 6.21 5.26
N CYS A 23 -0.22 4.90 5.03
CA CYS A 23 -1.33 3.96 5.09
C CYS A 23 -1.92 3.76 6.50
N ARG A 24 -1.17 4.11 7.56
CA ARG A 24 -1.63 4.08 8.96
C ARG A 24 -2.05 5.47 9.48
N ASP A 25 -2.00 6.49 8.64
CA ASP A 25 -2.34 7.86 9.01
C ASP A 25 -3.87 8.02 9.14
N ASN A 26 -4.32 8.85 10.08
CA ASN A 26 -5.74 9.18 10.26
C ASN A 26 -6.38 9.80 9.01
N LEU A 27 -5.59 10.44 8.14
CA LEU A 27 -6.08 10.97 6.86
C LEU A 27 -6.65 9.88 5.94
N VAL A 28 -6.26 8.62 6.13
CA VAL A 28 -6.82 7.49 5.37
C VAL A 28 -8.33 7.35 5.59
N ALA A 29 -8.83 7.70 6.78
CA ALA A 29 -10.26 7.66 7.09
C ALA A 29 -11.12 8.61 6.23
N GLY A 30 -10.50 9.57 5.55
CA GLY A 30 -11.17 10.47 4.61
C GLY A 30 -11.38 9.90 3.20
N PHE A 31 -10.81 8.74 2.88
CA PHE A 31 -10.97 8.07 1.58
C PHE A 31 -12.13 7.08 1.57
N GLY A 32 -12.55 6.62 0.39
CA GLY A 32 -13.53 5.52 0.26
C GLY A 32 -13.05 4.21 0.90
N VAL A 33 -14.00 3.34 1.27
CA VAL A 33 -13.73 2.08 1.99
C VAL A 33 -12.69 1.21 1.30
N ASP A 34 -12.72 1.11 -0.03
CA ASP A 34 -11.76 0.28 -0.78
C ASP A 34 -10.32 0.79 -0.69
N ILE A 35 -10.13 2.11 -0.58
CA ILE A 35 -8.80 2.69 -0.34
C ILE A 35 -8.36 2.46 1.09
N GLN A 36 -9.28 2.54 2.06
CA GLN A 36 -8.97 2.23 3.46
C GLN A 36 -8.55 0.76 3.62
N ASP A 37 -9.28 -0.16 2.99
CA ASP A 37 -8.95 -1.58 2.99
C ASP A 37 -7.61 -1.85 2.31
N PHE A 38 -7.36 -1.22 1.16
CA PHE A 38 -6.07 -1.29 0.48
C PHE A 38 -4.92 -0.81 1.37
N ALA A 39 -5.07 0.34 2.02
CA ALA A 39 -4.07 0.91 2.91
C ALA A 39 -3.77 -0.02 4.10
N ASN A 40 -4.81 -0.57 4.71
CA ASN A 40 -4.69 -1.52 5.82
C ASN A 40 -3.97 -2.81 5.38
N ALA A 41 -4.39 -3.40 4.25
CA ALA A 41 -3.78 -4.60 3.70
C ALA A 41 -2.31 -4.36 3.32
N PHE A 42 -1.99 -3.25 2.67
CA PHE A 42 -0.61 -2.88 2.32
C PHE A 42 0.29 -2.82 3.56
N ALA A 43 -0.14 -2.11 4.61
CA ALA A 43 0.66 -1.96 5.82
C ALA A 43 0.84 -3.29 6.58
N ASN A 44 -0.24 -4.09 6.69
CA ASN A 44 -0.21 -5.41 7.34
C ASN A 44 0.70 -6.39 6.58
N LEU A 45 0.56 -6.49 5.26
CA LEU A 45 1.35 -7.41 4.44
C LEU A 45 2.83 -7.02 4.40
N GLN A 46 3.13 -5.72 4.43
CA GLN A 46 4.51 -5.26 4.57
C GLN A 46 5.11 -5.64 5.94
N GLU A 47 4.33 -5.58 7.02
CA GLU A 47 4.75 -6.06 8.34
C GLU A 47 5.01 -7.56 8.35
N ARG A 48 4.08 -8.35 7.80
CA ARG A 48 4.22 -9.81 7.68
C ARG A 48 5.44 -10.19 6.85
N ARG A 49 5.69 -9.49 5.74
CA ARG A 49 6.90 -9.67 4.93
C ARG A 49 8.16 -9.34 5.74
N HIS A 50 8.17 -8.22 6.47
CA HIS A 50 9.32 -7.84 7.28
C HIS A 50 9.62 -8.87 8.38
N ALA A 51 8.59 -9.40 9.05
CA ALA A 51 8.75 -10.48 10.01
C ALA A 51 9.30 -11.75 9.34
N ALA A 52 8.77 -12.14 8.17
CA ALA A 52 9.27 -13.29 7.42
C ALA A 52 10.74 -13.14 6.96
N ASP A 53 11.15 -11.91 6.61
CA ASP A 53 12.52 -11.64 6.14
C ASP A 53 13.54 -11.56 7.30
N TYR A 54 13.13 -11.13 8.50
CA TYR A 54 14.06 -10.74 9.57
C TYR A 54 13.87 -11.42 10.93
N ASP A 55 12.70 -11.98 11.24
CA ASP A 55 12.45 -12.69 12.50
C ASP A 55 12.64 -14.21 12.29
N PRO A 56 13.73 -14.81 12.83
CA PRO A 56 14.00 -16.24 12.66
C PRO A 56 12.98 -17.15 13.36
N HIS A 57 12.13 -16.60 14.24
CA HIS A 57 11.07 -17.32 14.93
C HIS A 57 9.71 -17.15 14.26
N PHE A 58 9.58 -16.23 13.30
CA PHE A 58 8.34 -16.03 12.57
C PHE A 58 8.08 -17.21 11.63
N LYS A 59 6.92 -17.85 11.82
CA LYS A 59 6.50 -19.01 11.04
C LYS A 59 5.13 -18.74 10.44
N LEU A 60 5.00 -19.05 9.16
CA LEU A 60 3.74 -19.02 8.44
C LEU A 60 3.43 -20.41 7.90
N THR A 61 2.16 -20.79 7.99
CA THR A 61 1.62 -21.95 7.30
C THR A 61 1.34 -21.61 5.84
N LYS A 62 1.29 -22.65 5.00
CA LYS A 62 0.91 -22.48 3.59
C LYS A 62 -0.46 -21.82 3.43
N SER A 63 -1.42 -22.19 4.27
CA SER A 63 -2.77 -21.60 4.26
C SER A 63 -2.75 -20.11 4.56
N GLU A 64 -1.97 -19.67 5.55
CA GLU A 64 -1.86 -18.25 5.88
C GLU A 64 -1.26 -17.43 4.74
N VAL A 65 -0.24 -17.97 4.06
CA VAL A 65 0.36 -17.30 2.90
C VAL A 65 -0.62 -17.26 1.72
N LEU A 66 -1.41 -18.30 1.50
CA LEU A 66 -2.43 -18.29 0.44
C LEU A 66 -3.52 -17.24 0.73
N SER A 67 -3.99 -17.13 1.98
CA SER A 67 -4.93 -16.08 2.37
C SER A 67 -4.35 -14.67 2.22
N ASP A 68 -3.07 -14.47 2.52
CA ASP A 68 -2.39 -13.17 2.28
C ASP A 68 -2.37 -12.80 0.78
N ILE A 69 -2.12 -13.79 -0.08
CA ILE A 69 -2.10 -13.60 -1.54
C ILE A 69 -3.51 -13.26 -2.06
N GLU A 70 -4.52 -14.00 -1.61
CA GLU A 70 -5.93 -13.74 -1.96
C GLU A 70 -6.36 -12.35 -1.52
N LEU A 71 -6.05 -11.96 -0.27
CA LEU A 71 -6.31 -10.62 0.24
C LEU A 71 -5.62 -9.56 -0.62
N ALA A 72 -4.34 -9.75 -0.94
CA ALA A 72 -3.58 -8.79 -1.76
C ALA A 72 -4.20 -8.62 -3.15
N ALA A 73 -4.61 -9.71 -3.79
CA ALA A 73 -5.24 -9.68 -5.10
C ALA A 73 -6.57 -8.92 -5.06
N ASP A 74 -7.44 -9.26 -4.10
CA ASP A 74 -8.75 -8.65 -3.90
C ASP A 74 -8.66 -7.13 -3.65
N VAL A 75 -7.84 -6.69 -2.69
CA VAL A 75 -7.72 -5.25 -2.41
C VAL A 75 -7.08 -4.46 -3.55
N ILE A 76 -6.17 -5.08 -4.34
CA ILE A 76 -5.61 -4.45 -5.53
C ILE A 76 -6.70 -4.27 -6.59
N GLU A 77 -7.51 -5.30 -6.85
CA GLU A 77 -8.60 -5.22 -7.82
C GLU A 77 -9.62 -4.14 -7.44
N ARG A 78 -10.06 -4.12 -6.18
CA ARG A 78 -10.98 -3.09 -5.69
C ARG A 78 -10.37 -1.70 -5.80
N PHE A 79 -9.11 -1.53 -5.40
CA PHE A 79 -8.40 -0.25 -5.56
C PHE A 79 -8.31 0.17 -7.02
N GLU A 80 -7.99 -0.74 -7.95
CA GLU A 80 -7.88 -0.45 -9.37
C GLU A 80 -9.23 -0.04 -9.99
N SER A 81 -10.34 -0.53 -9.45
CA SER A 81 -11.70 -0.15 -9.87
C SER A 81 -12.11 1.27 -9.43
N MET A 82 -11.41 1.87 -8.46
CA MET A 82 -11.77 3.18 -7.92
C MET A 82 -11.63 4.33 -8.92
N PRO A 83 -12.38 5.44 -8.72
CA PRO A 83 -12.23 6.64 -9.52
C PRO A 83 -10.78 7.13 -9.58
N ILE A 84 -10.37 7.62 -10.75
CA ILE A 84 -8.99 8.09 -10.94
C ILE A 84 -8.63 9.26 -10.01
N SER A 85 -9.60 10.08 -9.62
CA SER A 85 -9.44 11.16 -8.65
C SER A 85 -9.03 10.63 -7.28
N GLU A 86 -9.71 9.61 -6.78
CA GLU A 86 -9.40 9.00 -5.48
C GLU A 86 -8.03 8.29 -5.50
N LYS A 87 -7.76 7.51 -6.55
CA LYS A 87 -6.44 6.87 -6.74
C LYS A 87 -5.31 7.89 -6.76
N ARG A 88 -5.49 9.04 -7.42
CA ARG A 88 -4.49 10.11 -7.45
C ARG A 88 -4.33 10.80 -6.10
N GLY A 89 -5.44 11.05 -5.40
CA GLY A 89 -5.41 11.60 -4.05
C GLY A 89 -4.63 10.70 -3.09
N PHE A 90 -4.91 9.41 -3.12
CA PHE A 90 -4.20 8.43 -2.30
C PHE A 90 -2.73 8.29 -2.71
N ALA A 91 -2.43 8.26 -4.01
CA ALA A 91 -1.05 8.23 -4.48
C ALA A 91 -0.27 9.47 -4.03
N ALA A 92 -0.88 10.65 -4.01
CA ALA A 92 -0.25 11.85 -3.50
C ALA A 92 0.04 11.75 -2.00
N HIS A 93 -0.91 11.25 -1.21
CA HIS A 93 -0.74 10.98 0.22
C HIS A 93 0.38 9.97 0.50
N ALA A 94 0.44 8.89 -0.27
CA ALA A 94 1.43 7.82 -0.10
C ALA A 94 2.85 8.18 -0.61
N LEU A 95 2.98 9.16 -1.51
CA LEU A 95 4.26 9.55 -2.11
C LEU A 95 4.85 10.85 -1.55
N PHE A 96 4.02 11.79 -1.10
CA PHE A 96 4.46 13.11 -0.69
C PHE A 96 4.31 13.31 0.81
N LYS A 97 5.41 13.69 1.47
CA LYS A 97 5.39 14.09 2.87
C LYS A 97 4.55 15.35 3.02
N SER A 98 3.53 15.31 3.88
CA SER A 98 2.77 16.49 4.28
C SER A 98 3.73 17.53 4.85
N ARG A 99 3.56 18.79 4.43
CA ARG A 99 4.27 19.94 4.97
C ARG A 99 3.26 20.78 5.73
N PRO A 100 3.56 21.24 6.94
CA PRO A 100 2.72 22.22 7.61
C PRO A 100 2.60 23.47 6.73
N ALA A 101 1.41 24.04 6.71
CA ALA A 101 1.11 25.30 6.02
C ALA A 101 1.83 26.48 6.71
#